data_AF-A0A2V5T8K6-F1
#
_entry.id   AF-A0A2V5T8K6-F1
#
_cell.length_a   1.000
_cell.length_b   1.000
_cell.length_c   1.000
_cell.angle_alpha   90.00
_cell.angle_beta   90.00
_cell.angle_gamma   90.00
#
_symmetry.space_group_name_H-M   'P 1'
#
loop_
_entity.id
_entity.type
_entity.pdbx_description
1 polymer ?
#
loop_
_entity_poly.entity_id
_entity_poly.type
_entity_poly.pdbx_seq_one_letter_code
_entity_poly.pdbx_strand_id
1 'polypeptide(L)'
;MTAVGGTSLAVDQNHNLDFETGWGVSSYNCKPNVPSCTRAGWQAGAGGGYSAIFPQPDYQANYGGNLAGKTGRGVPDVAALADAQTGYLVGQTQTFQSCHGSVTMYDEYRLGGTSLACPIFAGIMALSDQKANSPHGFPNPFFYQNASKFRDITAVNTAVARRNYVNSIDDCNGTVDRLRTFNDYSGSPTQFTAAGWDDVTGLGVPNGIP
;
A
#
# COMPACT_ATOMS: atom_id res chain seq x y z
N MET A 1 -10.82 -8.86 13.37
CA MET A 1 -10.56 -7.72 12.46
C MET A 1 -10.16 -8.25 11.09
N THR A 2 -10.54 -7.55 10.03
CA THR A 2 -9.91 -7.69 8.71
C THR A 2 -8.75 -6.71 8.64
N ALA A 3 -7.53 -7.22 8.47
CA ALA A 3 -6.32 -6.42 8.35
C ALA A 3 -6.07 -6.09 6.87
N VAL A 4 -5.81 -4.83 6.55
CA VAL A 4 -5.62 -4.36 5.18
C VAL A 4 -4.16 -3.93 4.99
N GLY A 5 -3.46 -4.65 4.12
CA GLY A 5 -2.12 -4.37 3.64
C GLY A 5 -2.09 -3.28 2.59
N GLY A 6 -0.95 -3.12 1.94
CA GLY A 6 -0.72 -2.03 1.02
C GLY A 6 -0.16 -2.46 -0.31
N THR A 7 -0.68 -1.87 -1.39
CA THR A 7 -0.14 -1.97 -2.75
C THR A 7 0.33 -0.62 -3.29
N SER A 8 1.20 -0.68 -4.29
CA SER A 8 1.51 0.40 -5.24
C SER A 8 0.84 0.03 -6.58
N LEU A 9 0.00 0.91 -7.11
CA LEU A 9 -0.90 0.64 -8.25
C LEU A 9 -0.64 1.63 -9.38
N ALA A 10 -0.46 1.14 -10.60
CA ALA A 10 -0.46 1.96 -11.80
C ALA A 10 -1.68 1.65 -12.66
N VAL A 11 -2.31 2.72 -13.14
CA VAL A 11 -3.43 2.68 -14.07
C VAL A 11 -3.03 3.46 -15.31
N ASP A 12 -3.27 2.89 -16.48
CA ASP A 12 -2.97 3.55 -17.76
C ASP A 12 -3.97 4.66 -18.10
N GLN A 13 -3.70 5.39 -19.18
CA GLN A 13 -4.59 6.45 -19.68
C GLN A 13 -5.99 5.96 -20.11
N ASN A 14 -6.17 4.66 -20.29
CA ASN A 14 -7.43 4.03 -20.68
C ASN A 14 -8.16 3.41 -19.48
N HIS A 15 -7.72 3.72 -18.25
CA HIS A 15 -8.28 3.21 -17.00
C HIS A 15 -8.09 1.71 -16.80
N ASN A 16 -7.12 1.09 -17.48
CA ASN A 16 -6.74 -0.30 -17.24
C ASN A 16 -5.64 -0.39 -16.18
N LEU A 17 -5.64 -1.50 -15.45
CA LEU A 17 -4.51 -1.88 -14.60
C LEU A 17 -3.27 -2.08 -15.48
N ASP A 18 -2.22 -1.30 -15.24
CA ASP A 18 -0.90 -1.47 -15.87
C ASP A 18 -0.06 -2.44 -15.03
N PHE A 19 0.15 -2.10 -13.76
CA PHE A 19 0.73 -3.02 -12.78
C PHE A 19 0.22 -2.75 -11.37
N GLU A 20 0.36 -3.74 -10.51
CA GLU A 20 0.21 -3.58 -9.06
C GLU A 20 1.24 -4.46 -8.35
N THR A 21 1.89 -3.92 -7.32
CA THR A 21 2.90 -4.63 -6.52
C THR A 21 2.71 -4.29 -5.05
N GLY A 22 3.25 -5.13 -4.15
CA GLY A 22 3.20 -4.84 -2.72
C GLY A 22 3.93 -3.55 -2.36
N TRP A 23 3.36 -2.76 -1.45
CA TRP A 23 3.89 -1.45 -1.07
C TRP A 23 5.19 -1.59 -0.25
N GLY A 24 6.30 -1.18 -0.85
CA GLY A 24 7.61 -1.07 -0.21
C GLY A 24 8.49 -0.15 -1.03
N VAL A 25 8.94 0.95 -0.43
CA VAL A 25 9.59 2.07 -1.15
C VAL A 25 10.95 2.37 -0.58
N SER A 26 11.96 2.42 -1.45
CA SER A 26 13.24 3.07 -1.16
C SER A 26 13.41 4.35 -1.96
N SER A 27 14.11 5.31 -1.36
CA SER A 27 14.50 6.57 -2.00
C SER A 27 15.88 6.49 -2.58
N TYR A 28 16.07 7.12 -3.73
CA TYR A 28 17.38 7.35 -4.34
C TYR A 28 17.54 8.83 -4.69
N ASN A 29 18.72 9.37 -4.42
CA ASN A 29 19.12 10.71 -4.81
C ASN A 29 19.75 10.64 -6.19
N CYS A 30 19.14 11.29 -7.18
CA CYS A 30 19.62 11.28 -8.56
C CYS A 30 20.31 12.61 -8.88
N LYS A 31 21.40 12.54 -9.65
CA LYS A 31 22.08 13.74 -10.14
C LYS A 31 21.33 14.30 -11.35
N PRO A 32 21.16 15.63 -11.47
CA PRO A 32 20.66 16.24 -12.70
C PRO A 32 21.58 15.88 -13.88
N ASN A 33 20.98 15.53 -15.02
CA ASN A 33 21.68 15.30 -16.30
C ASN A 33 22.70 14.17 -16.33
N VAL A 34 22.75 13.32 -15.30
CA VAL A 34 23.58 12.11 -15.26
C VAL A 34 22.68 10.95 -14.83
N PRO A 35 22.65 9.81 -15.56
CA PRO A 35 21.85 8.64 -15.18
C PRO A 35 22.51 7.90 -14.01
N SER A 36 22.66 8.58 -12.88
CA SER A 36 23.30 8.07 -11.67
C SER A 36 22.44 8.45 -10.48
N CYS A 37 21.99 7.42 -9.77
CA CYS A 37 21.20 7.55 -8.56
C CYS A 37 21.86 6.75 -7.43
N THR A 38 22.01 7.37 -6.26
CA THR A 38 22.55 6.73 -5.07
C THR A 38 21.43 6.46 -4.09
N ARG A 39 21.36 5.24 -3.54
CA ARG A 39 20.36 4.87 -2.54
C ARG A 39 20.47 5.79 -1.33
N ALA A 40 19.38 6.49 -1.02
CA ALA A 40 19.27 7.33 0.15
C ALA A 40 18.73 6.54 1.36
N GLY A 41 17.95 5.48 1.13
CA GLY A 41 17.48 4.56 2.16
C GLY A 41 16.06 4.07 1.92
N TRP A 42 15.62 3.13 2.76
CA TRP A 42 14.22 2.70 2.83
C TRP A 42 13.36 3.84 3.37
N GLN A 43 12.17 4.04 2.80
CA GLN A 43 11.27 5.14 3.14
C GLN A 43 10.05 4.65 3.94
N ALA A 44 9.30 3.71 3.38
CA ALA A 44 8.03 3.25 3.92
C ALA A 44 7.57 1.96 3.21
N GLY A 45 6.63 1.25 3.81
CA GLY A 45 6.01 0.06 3.21
C GLY A 45 4.81 -0.41 4.03
N ALA A 46 4.12 -1.42 3.52
CA ALA A 46 3.01 -2.05 4.23
C ALA A 46 3.50 -2.72 5.53
N GLY A 47 2.63 -2.80 6.53
CA GLY A 47 2.87 -3.64 7.71
C GLY A 47 2.36 -5.06 7.48
N GLY A 48 2.97 -6.01 8.19
CA GLY A 48 2.53 -7.40 8.19
C GLY A 48 3.53 -8.31 8.91
N GLY A 49 3.17 -9.59 9.00
CA GLY A 49 3.93 -10.63 9.69
C GLY A 49 3.02 -11.58 10.46
N TYR A 50 3.59 -12.29 11.44
CA TYR A 50 2.86 -13.26 12.26
C TYR A 50 2.76 -12.78 13.70
N SER A 51 1.57 -12.86 14.27
CA SER A 51 1.36 -12.45 15.67
C SER A 51 2.07 -13.38 16.65
N ALA A 52 2.78 -12.82 17.61
CA ALA A 52 3.34 -13.56 18.75
C ALA A 52 2.33 -13.74 19.90
N ILE A 53 1.14 -13.14 19.80
CA ILE A 53 0.14 -13.07 20.87
C ILE A 53 -1.13 -13.81 20.48
N PHE A 54 -1.62 -13.57 19.26
CA PHE A 54 -2.83 -14.21 18.76
C PHE A 54 -2.47 -15.47 17.98
N PRO A 55 -2.98 -16.64 18.38
CA PRO A 55 -2.75 -17.88 17.65
C PRO A 55 -3.33 -17.79 16.23
N GLN A 56 -2.82 -18.62 15.34
CA GLN A 56 -3.37 -18.75 13.99
C GLN A 56 -4.85 -19.16 14.08
N PRO A 57 -5.79 -18.39 13.50
CA PRO A 57 -7.20 -18.74 13.49
C PRO A 57 -7.48 -19.87 12.49
N ASP A 58 -8.53 -20.65 12.76
CA ASP A 58 -8.89 -21.82 11.95
C ASP A 58 -9.05 -21.51 10.45
N TYR A 59 -9.60 -20.35 10.10
CA TYR A 59 -9.74 -19.96 8.69
C TYR A 59 -8.39 -19.76 7.96
N GLN A 60 -7.34 -19.34 8.67
CA GLN A 60 -5.98 -19.26 8.13
C GLN A 60 -5.31 -20.64 8.11
N ALA A 61 -5.53 -21.46 9.13
CA ALA A 61 -5.02 -22.83 9.16
C ALA A 61 -5.60 -23.67 8.01
N ASN A 62 -6.90 -23.54 7.75
CA ASN A 62 -7.62 -24.26 6.69
C ASN A 62 -7.28 -23.76 5.28
N TYR A 63 -6.86 -22.50 5.12
CA TYR A 63 -6.37 -21.99 3.84
C TYR A 63 -5.10 -22.73 3.37
N GLY A 64 -4.20 -23.07 4.29
CA GLY A 64 -2.95 -23.74 3.97
C GLY A 64 -1.96 -22.82 3.25
N GLY A 65 -1.32 -23.32 2.19
CA GLY A 65 -0.33 -22.57 1.41
C GLY A 65 0.82 -22.04 2.27
N ASN A 66 1.17 -20.76 2.11
CA ASN A 66 2.24 -20.09 2.86
C ASN A 66 1.92 -19.93 4.36
N LEU A 67 0.67 -20.14 4.76
CA LEU A 67 0.22 -20.14 6.14
C LEU A 67 0.26 -21.52 6.80
N ALA A 68 0.57 -22.59 6.07
CA ALA A 68 0.67 -23.93 6.64
C ALA A 68 1.80 -24.02 7.69
N GLY A 69 1.51 -24.63 8.83
CA GLY A 69 2.48 -24.85 9.92
C GLY A 69 2.87 -23.59 10.70
N LYS A 70 2.17 -22.46 10.49
CA LYS A 70 2.36 -21.23 11.26
C LYS A 70 1.58 -21.34 12.58
N THR A 71 2.07 -20.67 13.62
CA THR A 71 1.43 -20.72 14.95
C THR A 71 0.70 -19.43 15.31
N GLY A 72 1.06 -18.32 14.69
CA GLY A 72 0.48 -16.99 14.93
C GLY A 72 -0.43 -16.53 13.81
N ARG A 73 -1.39 -15.64 14.13
CA ARG A 73 -2.25 -14.95 13.14
C ARG A 73 -1.39 -14.17 12.14
N GLY A 74 -1.42 -14.57 10.87
CA GLY A 74 -0.75 -13.88 9.78
C GLY A 74 -1.46 -12.57 9.45
N VAL A 75 -0.74 -11.49 9.19
CA VAL A 75 -1.23 -10.15 8.83
C VAL A 75 -0.49 -9.70 7.55
N PRO A 76 -1.17 -9.07 6.57
CA PRO A 76 -2.58 -8.71 6.54
C PRO A 76 -3.50 -9.84 6.03
N ASP A 77 -4.81 -9.58 5.92
CA ASP A 77 -5.75 -10.53 5.30
C ASP A 77 -5.94 -10.25 3.81
N VAL A 78 -5.98 -8.97 3.45
CA VAL A 78 -6.24 -8.44 2.10
C VAL A 78 -5.40 -7.18 1.91
N ALA A 79 -5.41 -6.58 0.73
CA ALA A 79 -4.74 -5.32 0.46
C ALA A 79 -5.60 -4.36 -0.38
N ALA A 80 -5.19 -3.09 -0.36
CA ALA A 80 -5.63 -2.07 -1.28
C ALA A 80 -4.50 -1.03 -1.47
N LEU A 81 -4.71 -0.07 -2.38
CA LEU A 81 -3.75 1.00 -2.63
C LEU A 81 -3.35 1.72 -1.33
N ALA A 82 -2.05 1.74 -1.07
CA ALA A 82 -1.47 2.38 0.11
C ALA A 82 -0.27 3.26 -0.21
N ASP A 83 0.42 3.05 -1.33
CA ASP A 83 1.65 3.79 -1.59
C ASP A 83 1.37 5.26 -1.91
N ALA A 84 1.92 6.20 -1.13
CA ALA A 84 1.84 7.64 -1.43
C ALA A 84 2.48 8.01 -2.79
N GLN A 85 3.30 7.11 -3.35
CA GLN A 85 3.84 7.27 -4.69
C GLN A 85 2.75 7.10 -5.78
N THR A 86 1.76 6.25 -5.55
CA THR A 86 0.66 6.03 -6.49
C THR A 86 -0.69 6.33 -5.84
N GLY A 87 -0.66 7.07 -4.74
CA GLY A 87 -1.77 7.27 -3.82
C GLY A 87 -2.68 8.40 -4.26
N TYR A 88 -3.51 8.87 -3.33
CA TYR A 88 -4.47 9.92 -3.61
C TYR A 88 -3.86 11.30 -3.40
N LEU A 89 -4.32 12.27 -4.18
CA LEU A 89 -4.24 13.68 -3.80
C LEU A 89 -5.29 13.93 -2.74
N VAL A 90 -4.85 14.36 -1.56
CA VAL A 90 -5.70 14.69 -0.43
C VAL A 90 -5.61 16.19 -0.21
N GLY A 91 -6.76 16.85 -0.30
CA GLY A 91 -6.89 18.27 0.00
C GLY A 91 -7.01 18.52 1.50
N GLN A 92 -6.24 19.47 2.02
CA GLN A 92 -6.31 19.89 3.41
C GLN A 92 -6.09 21.40 3.55
N THR A 93 -6.93 22.04 4.38
CA THR A 93 -6.67 23.41 4.82
C THR A 93 -5.82 23.36 6.08
N GLN A 94 -4.61 23.90 6.01
CA GLN A 94 -3.67 23.93 7.13
C GLN A 94 -2.76 25.15 7.07
N THR A 95 -2.03 25.40 8.14
CA THR A 95 -1.01 26.45 8.19
C THR A 95 0.31 25.93 7.64
N PHE A 96 0.79 26.56 6.58
CA PHE A 96 2.08 26.27 5.97
C PHE A 96 3.11 27.33 6.39
N GLN A 97 4.31 26.86 6.71
CA GLN A 97 5.47 27.73 6.89
C GLN A 97 6.22 27.84 5.56
N SER A 98 5.90 28.87 4.79
CA SER A 98 6.58 29.19 3.53
C SER A 98 7.71 30.20 3.76
N CYS A 99 8.56 30.41 2.75
CA CYS A 99 9.52 31.53 2.81
C CYS A 99 8.84 32.91 2.69
N HIS A 100 7.55 32.95 2.34
CA HIS A 100 6.73 34.16 2.30
C HIS A 100 5.99 34.42 3.63
N GLY A 101 6.24 33.58 4.64
CA GLY A 101 5.61 33.66 5.96
C GLY A 101 4.65 32.51 6.24
N SER A 102 3.99 32.58 7.39
CA SER A 102 2.99 31.62 7.83
C SER A 102 1.65 31.94 7.16
N VAL A 103 1.10 31.00 6.38
CA VAL A 103 -0.18 31.17 5.68
C VAL A 103 -1.09 29.98 5.93
N THR A 104 -2.35 30.23 6.26
CA THR A 104 -3.39 29.19 6.30
C THR A 104 -4.11 29.17 4.97
N MET A 105 -4.02 28.05 4.25
CA MET A 105 -4.64 27.89 2.93
C MET A 105 -4.98 26.42 2.67
N TYR A 106 -5.80 26.20 1.65
CA TYR A 106 -6.03 24.88 1.08
C TYR A 106 -4.86 24.50 0.18
N ASP A 107 -4.40 23.26 0.29
CA ASP A 107 -3.50 22.63 -0.67
C ASP A 107 -3.81 21.13 -0.80
N GLU A 108 -3.33 20.52 -1.88
CA GLU A 108 -3.40 19.08 -2.11
C GLU A 108 -2.03 18.45 -2.02
N TYR A 109 -1.94 17.32 -1.32
CA TYR A 109 -0.70 16.57 -1.23
C TYR A 109 -0.94 15.08 -1.41
N ARG A 110 0.11 14.39 -1.82
CA ARG A 110 0.08 12.93 -1.98
C ARG A 110 0.09 12.28 -0.62
N LEU A 111 -0.91 11.48 -0.34
CA LEU A 111 -1.00 10.70 0.88
C LEU A 111 -1.21 9.22 0.56
N GLY A 112 -0.75 8.38 1.47
CA GLY A 112 -0.83 6.94 1.39
C GLY A 112 -0.90 6.34 2.80
N GLY A 113 -0.23 5.22 3.01
CA GLY A 113 -0.36 4.41 4.21
C GLY A 113 -1.43 3.33 4.06
N THR A 114 -1.33 2.29 4.88
CA THR A 114 -2.47 1.39 5.10
C THR A 114 -3.67 2.14 5.68
N SER A 115 -3.46 3.32 6.27
CA SER A 115 -4.52 4.30 6.59
C SER A 115 -5.35 4.74 5.38
N LEU A 116 -4.79 4.73 4.16
CA LEU A 116 -5.53 4.92 2.90
C LEU A 116 -6.18 3.61 2.42
N ALA A 117 -5.47 2.49 2.55
CA ALA A 117 -5.99 1.18 2.14
C ALA A 117 -7.23 0.75 2.93
N CYS A 118 -7.25 0.99 4.24
CA CYS A 118 -8.37 0.67 5.13
C CYS A 118 -9.71 1.26 4.67
N PRO A 119 -9.86 2.59 4.46
CA PRO A 119 -11.11 3.17 3.98
C PRO A 119 -11.44 2.80 2.54
N ILE A 120 -10.45 2.55 1.67
CA ILE A 120 -10.72 2.00 0.32
C ILE A 120 -11.42 0.64 0.45
N PHE A 121 -10.86 -0.27 1.25
CA PHE A 121 -11.44 -1.59 1.48
C PHE A 121 -12.82 -1.51 2.17
N ALA A 122 -12.97 -0.61 3.15
CA ALA A 122 -14.26 -0.37 3.80
C ALA A 122 -15.33 0.10 2.80
N GLY A 123 -14.97 0.96 1.84
CA GLY A 123 -15.87 1.37 0.75
C GLY A 123 -16.29 0.20 -0.15
N ILE A 124 -15.35 -0.69 -0.50
CA ILE A 124 -15.66 -1.92 -1.25
C ILE A 124 -16.63 -2.82 -0.47
N MET A 125 -16.41 -3.00 0.83
CA MET A 125 -17.33 -3.78 1.67
C MET A 125 -18.70 -3.13 1.81
N ALA A 126 -18.78 -1.80 1.90
CA ALA A 126 -20.06 -1.10 1.93
C ALA A 126 -20.86 -1.30 0.63
N LEU A 127 -20.20 -1.31 -0.53
CA LEU A 127 -20.83 -1.65 -1.81
C LEU A 127 -21.28 -3.11 -1.86
N SER A 128 -20.51 -4.03 -1.25
CA SER A 128 -20.91 -5.43 -1.12
C SER A 128 -22.15 -5.59 -0.24
N ASP A 129 -22.17 -4.96 0.94
CA ASP A 129 -23.34 -4.94 1.84
C ASP A 129 -24.57 -4.36 1.14
N GLN A 130 -24.41 -3.27 0.38
CA GLN A 130 -25.49 -2.66 -0.40
C GLN A 130 -26.04 -3.64 -1.46
N LYS A 131 -25.17 -4.31 -2.19
CA LYS A 131 -25.56 -5.30 -3.21
C LYS A 131 -26.25 -6.51 -2.62
N ALA A 132 -25.83 -6.96 -1.43
CA ALA A 132 -26.44 -8.08 -0.71
C ALA A 132 -27.74 -7.70 0.01
N ASN A 133 -28.03 -6.40 0.17
CA ASN A 133 -29.11 -5.88 1.01
C ASN A 133 -29.03 -6.37 2.47
N SER A 134 -27.81 -6.64 2.96
CA SER A 134 -27.53 -7.08 4.33
C SER A 134 -26.03 -6.94 4.65
N PRO A 135 -25.64 -6.65 5.90
CA PRO A 135 -24.24 -6.57 6.29
C PRO A 135 -23.57 -7.95 6.33
N HIS A 136 -22.36 -8.07 5.79
CA HIS A 136 -21.58 -9.32 5.81
C HIS A 136 -20.96 -9.64 7.17
N GLY A 137 -20.85 -8.66 8.09
CA GLY A 137 -20.30 -8.86 9.42
C GLY A 137 -18.78 -9.10 9.42
N PHE A 138 -18.33 -10.27 9.88
CA PHE A 138 -16.90 -10.63 9.90
C PHE A 138 -16.54 -11.55 8.72
N PRO A 139 -15.93 -11.02 7.65
CA PRO A 139 -15.84 -11.74 6.38
C PRO A 139 -14.57 -12.59 6.22
N ASN A 140 -13.60 -12.55 7.15
CA ASN A 140 -12.33 -13.27 6.95
C ASN A 140 -12.53 -14.77 6.64
N PRO A 141 -13.36 -15.55 7.36
CA PRO A 141 -13.55 -16.96 7.01
C PRO A 141 -13.99 -17.17 5.56
N PHE A 142 -14.85 -16.30 5.04
CA PHE A 142 -15.29 -16.33 3.65
C PHE A 142 -14.14 -15.98 2.69
N PHE A 143 -13.34 -14.95 2.99
CA PHE A 143 -12.20 -14.56 2.14
C PHE A 143 -11.18 -15.67 1.99
N TYR A 144 -10.78 -16.31 3.09
CA TYR A 144 -9.79 -17.40 3.04
C TYR A 144 -10.33 -18.66 2.34
N GLN A 145 -11.64 -18.92 2.40
CA GLN A 145 -12.27 -19.99 1.60
C GLN A 145 -12.39 -19.65 0.11
N ASN A 146 -12.36 -18.36 -0.24
CA ASN A 146 -12.59 -17.85 -1.59
C ASN A 146 -11.42 -16.99 -2.08
N ALA A 147 -10.19 -17.41 -1.78
CA ALA A 147 -8.98 -16.64 -2.11
C ALA A 147 -8.86 -16.29 -3.60
N SER A 148 -9.43 -17.10 -4.50
CA SER A 148 -9.48 -16.84 -5.95
C SER A 148 -10.31 -15.61 -6.35
N LYS A 149 -11.07 -15.01 -5.42
CA LYS A 149 -11.78 -13.73 -5.62
C LYS A 149 -10.86 -12.52 -5.43
N PHE A 150 -9.63 -12.74 -4.99
CA PHE A 150 -8.62 -11.71 -4.84
C PHE A 150 -7.61 -11.86 -5.97
N ARG A 151 -7.20 -10.72 -6.52
CA ARG A 151 -6.05 -10.64 -7.42
C ARG A 151 -4.80 -10.77 -6.55
N ASP A 152 -4.08 -11.86 -6.76
CA ASP A 152 -2.79 -12.14 -6.12
C ASP A 152 -1.75 -11.08 -6.54
N ILE A 153 -1.03 -10.53 -5.57
CA ILE A 153 -0.09 -9.42 -5.79
C ILE A 153 1.34 -9.92 -5.63
N THR A 154 2.01 -10.08 -6.76
CA THR A 154 3.42 -10.51 -6.80
C THR A 154 4.36 -9.35 -7.08
N ALA A 155 5.66 -9.61 -6.93
CA ALA A 155 6.71 -8.65 -7.17
C ALA A 155 6.69 -8.03 -8.58
N VAL A 156 6.62 -6.70 -8.64
CA VAL A 156 6.98 -5.91 -9.83
C VAL A 156 8.09 -4.93 -9.47
N ASN A 157 9.29 -5.17 -10.00
CA ASN A 157 10.45 -4.31 -9.76
C ASN A 157 10.42 -3.13 -10.75
N THR A 158 9.88 -2.01 -10.29
CA THR A 158 9.82 -0.76 -11.06
C THR A 158 10.07 0.44 -10.15
N ALA A 159 10.06 1.63 -10.73
CA ALA A 159 10.31 2.86 -10.01
C ALA A 159 9.59 4.04 -10.65
N VAL A 160 9.48 5.12 -9.88
CA VAL A 160 8.94 6.40 -10.34
C VAL A 160 9.95 7.50 -10.08
N ALA A 161 10.28 8.25 -11.13
CA ALA A 161 11.09 9.45 -11.04
C ALA A 161 10.19 10.64 -10.71
N ARG A 162 10.64 11.51 -9.81
CA ARG A 162 9.88 12.68 -9.38
C ARG A 162 10.75 13.87 -9.09
N ARG A 163 10.16 15.05 -9.30
CA ARG A 163 10.65 16.30 -8.77
C ARG A 163 9.92 16.62 -7.46
N ASN A 164 10.66 16.88 -6.40
CA ASN A 164 10.11 17.28 -5.10
C ASN A 164 10.65 18.65 -4.68
N TYR A 165 9.88 19.40 -3.91
CA TYR A 165 10.39 20.55 -3.17
C TYR A 165 11.41 20.11 -2.13
N VAL A 166 12.50 20.85 -1.99
CA VAL A 166 13.56 20.54 -1.02
C VAL A 166 13.04 20.68 0.42
N ASN A 167 12.15 21.63 0.67
CA ASN A 167 11.52 21.87 1.98
C ASN A 167 10.16 21.17 2.15
N SER A 168 9.71 20.39 1.15
CA SER A 168 8.41 19.71 1.11
C SER A 168 7.16 20.62 1.13
N ILE A 169 7.31 21.93 0.92
CA ILE A 169 6.23 22.91 0.97
C ILE A 169 6.15 23.69 -0.34
N ASP A 170 7.23 24.36 -0.74
CA ASP A 170 7.25 25.30 -1.87
C ASP A 170 8.61 25.30 -2.59
N ASP A 171 8.75 26.14 -3.62
CA ASP A 171 9.95 26.26 -4.43
C ASP A 171 11.02 27.20 -3.85
N CYS A 172 10.83 27.76 -2.66
CA CYS A 172 11.77 28.71 -2.07
C CYS A 172 13.17 28.10 -1.85
N ASN A 173 13.24 26.80 -1.58
CA ASN A 173 14.50 26.06 -1.45
C ASN A 173 14.87 25.31 -2.74
N GLY A 174 14.18 25.60 -3.83
CA GLY A 174 14.28 24.89 -5.09
C GLY A 174 13.70 23.47 -5.03
N THR A 175 14.02 22.71 -6.07
CA THR A 175 13.49 21.37 -6.27
C THR A 175 14.61 20.36 -6.50
N VAL A 176 14.33 19.08 -6.21
CA VAL A 176 15.28 17.98 -6.36
C VAL A 176 14.63 16.76 -6.99
N ASP A 177 15.35 16.10 -7.90
CA ASP A 177 14.91 14.84 -8.48
C ASP A 177 15.19 13.66 -7.52
N ARG A 178 14.19 12.80 -7.39
CA ARG A 178 14.21 11.59 -6.58
C ARG A 178 13.67 10.43 -7.41
N LEU A 179 14.32 9.29 -7.31
CA LEU A 179 13.77 8.02 -7.78
C LEU A 179 13.22 7.26 -6.57
N ARG A 180 12.01 6.70 -6.72
CA ARG A 180 11.35 5.88 -5.70
C ARG A 180 11.14 4.50 -6.30
N THR A 181 11.84 3.50 -5.78
CA THR A 181 11.68 2.11 -6.22
C THR A 181 10.50 1.48 -5.50
N PHE A 182 9.78 0.59 -6.16
CA PHE A 182 8.73 -0.23 -5.56
C PHE A 182 9.24 -1.64 -5.25
N ASN A 183 8.42 -2.43 -4.55
CA ASN A 183 8.75 -3.80 -4.17
C ASN A 183 10.05 -3.90 -3.35
N ASP A 184 10.37 -2.88 -2.54
CA ASP A 184 11.54 -2.88 -1.68
C ASP A 184 11.15 -3.01 -0.20
N TYR A 185 11.40 -4.20 0.35
CA TYR A 185 11.13 -4.53 1.75
C TYR A 185 12.37 -4.49 2.63
N SER A 186 13.47 -3.86 2.21
CA SER A 186 14.72 -3.80 3.00
C SER A 186 14.59 -3.11 4.37
N GLY A 187 13.46 -2.45 4.65
CA GLY A 187 13.09 -1.97 5.98
C GLY A 187 12.60 -3.06 6.94
N SER A 188 12.37 -4.28 6.46
CA SER A 188 11.91 -5.44 7.24
C SER A 188 12.61 -6.72 6.77
N PRO A 189 13.19 -7.52 7.69
CA PRO A 189 13.88 -8.75 7.31
C PRO A 189 12.91 -9.90 6.98
N THR A 190 11.62 -9.77 7.27
CA THR A 190 10.65 -10.86 7.13
C THR A 190 9.65 -10.65 6.01
N GLN A 191 9.48 -9.43 5.53
CA GLN A 191 8.43 -9.09 4.59
C GLN A 191 8.82 -9.35 3.14
N PHE A 192 7.91 -9.95 2.38
CA PHE A 192 8.06 -10.14 0.94
C PHE A 192 6.70 -10.41 0.28
N THR A 193 6.57 -10.08 -0.99
CA THR A 193 5.45 -10.55 -1.83
C THR A 193 5.76 -11.93 -2.41
N ALA A 194 4.75 -12.79 -2.50
CA ALA A 194 4.88 -14.13 -3.06
C ALA A 194 3.56 -14.59 -3.68
N ALA A 195 3.58 -15.70 -4.41
CA ALA A 195 2.34 -16.31 -4.88
C ALA A 195 1.49 -16.82 -3.70
N GLY A 196 0.18 -16.53 -3.73
CA GLY A 196 -0.75 -16.83 -2.66
C GLY A 196 -0.66 -15.83 -1.50
N TRP A 197 -1.03 -16.26 -0.30
CA TRP A 197 -0.97 -15.36 0.86
C TRP A 197 0.47 -14.92 1.15
N ASP A 198 0.69 -13.62 1.37
CA ASP A 198 1.96 -13.07 1.84
C ASP A 198 1.78 -11.99 2.93
N ASP A 199 2.88 -11.63 3.60
CA ASP A 199 2.87 -10.72 4.75
C ASP A 199 3.03 -9.23 4.38
N VAL A 200 2.71 -8.89 3.12
CA VAL A 200 2.65 -7.51 2.60
C VAL A 200 1.23 -7.20 2.13
N THR A 201 0.59 -8.14 1.44
CA THR A 201 -0.68 -7.97 0.74
C THR A 201 -1.75 -9.00 1.10
N GLY A 202 -1.41 -10.01 1.91
CA GLY A 202 -2.37 -11.00 2.36
C GLY A 202 -2.85 -11.85 1.18
N LEU A 203 -4.15 -12.06 1.04
CA LEU A 203 -4.74 -12.72 -0.13
C LEU A 203 -4.67 -11.87 -1.41
N GLY A 204 -4.23 -10.62 -1.32
CA GLY A 204 -4.20 -9.66 -2.42
C GLY A 204 -5.39 -8.69 -2.41
N VAL A 205 -5.72 -8.15 -3.58
CA VAL A 205 -6.70 -7.07 -3.75
C VAL A 205 -8.03 -7.63 -4.26
N PRO A 206 -9.21 -7.23 -3.74
CA PRO A 206 -10.50 -7.70 -4.25
C PRO A 206 -10.63 -7.51 -5.78
N ASN A 207 -11.00 -8.57 -6.49
CA ASN A 207 -11.24 -8.53 -7.93
C ASN A 207 -12.72 -8.23 -8.24
N GLY A 208 -13.20 -7.10 -7.72
CA GLY A 208 -14.60 -6.69 -7.78
C GLY A 208 -15.26 -6.62 -6.39
N ILE A 209 -16.59 -6.53 -6.38
CA ILE A 209 -17.38 -6.54 -5.15
C ILE A 209 -17.47 -8.02 -4.67
N PRO A 210 -16.82 -8.37 -3.54
CA PRO A 210 -16.80 -9.73 -3.01
C PRO A 210 -18.18 -10.19 -2.53
#